data_AF-A0A6M1DK11-F1
#
_entry.id   AF-A0A6M1DK11-F1
#
_cell.length_a   1.000
_cell.length_b   1.000
_cell.length_c   1.000
_cell.angle_alpha   90.00
_cell.angle_beta   90.00
_cell.angle_gamma   90.00
#
_symmetry.space_group_name_H-M   'P 1'
#
loop_
_entity.id
_entity.type
_entity.pdbx_description
1 polymer ?
#
loop_
_entity_poly.entity_id
_entity_poly.type
_entity_poly.pdbx_seq_one_letter_code
_entity_poly.pdbx_strand_id
1 'polypeptide(L)' 'MTWSRYGQLLSFTDCSGYQTRYDHDRFGQMTAVHREEGLSQCRAYDSRGQLIAVKDTQGHETRYEYNIAGDLTA' A
#
# COMPACT_ATOMS: atom_id res chain seq x y z
N MET A 1 7.49 -13.91 -9.10
CA MET A 1 6.45 -13.39 -8.18
C MET A 1 6.28 -14.35 -7.01
N THR A 2 6.11 -13.83 -5.82
CA THR A 2 6.01 -14.58 -4.56
C THR A 2 4.74 -14.17 -3.84
N TRP A 3 4.04 -15.13 -3.24
CA TRP A 3 2.75 -14.92 -2.61
C TRP A 3 2.79 -15.34 -1.13
N SER A 4 1.99 -14.68 -0.31
CA SER A 4 1.76 -15.06 1.08
C SER A 4 0.88 -16.32 1.12
N ARG A 5 0.85 -16.99 2.28
CA ARG A 5 -0.05 -18.13 2.54
C ARG A 5 -1.54 -17.80 2.35
N TYR A 6 -1.88 -16.51 2.35
CA TYR A 6 -3.23 -16.00 2.18
C TYR A 6 -3.52 -15.54 0.74
N GLY A 7 -2.60 -15.83 -0.21
CA GLY A 7 -2.78 -15.48 -1.62
C GLY A 7 -2.49 -14.01 -1.93
N GLN A 8 -1.71 -13.33 -1.10
CA GLN A 8 -1.37 -11.92 -1.30
C GLN A 8 0.01 -11.78 -1.94
N LEU A 9 0.16 -10.87 -2.89
CA LEU A 9 1.42 -10.70 -3.60
C LEU A 9 2.48 -10.10 -2.66
N LEU A 10 3.58 -10.79 -2.37
CA LEU A 10 4.66 -10.26 -1.52
C LEU A 10 5.77 -9.63 -2.36
N SER A 11 6.02 -10.21 -3.53
CA SER A 11 7.03 -9.71 -4.45
C SER A 11 6.62 -9.99 -5.88
N PHE A 12 6.84 -9.02 -6.73
CA PHE A 12 6.73 -9.14 -8.17
C PHE A 12 8.08 -8.78 -8.79
N THR A 13 8.52 -9.55 -9.78
CA THR A 13 9.71 -9.23 -10.55
C THR A 13 9.25 -9.13 -11.99
N ASP A 14 9.48 -7.97 -12.58
CA ASP A 14 9.11 -7.71 -13.97
C ASP A 14 10.09 -8.39 -14.94
N CYS A 15 9.72 -8.50 -16.23
CA CYS A 15 10.58 -9.04 -17.28
C CYS A 15 11.90 -8.26 -17.43
N SER A 16 11.89 -6.99 -17.04
CA SER A 16 13.07 -6.13 -17.01
C SER A 16 14.04 -6.42 -15.85
N GLY A 17 13.69 -7.34 -14.94
CA GLY A 17 14.49 -7.69 -13.77
C GLY A 17 14.17 -6.87 -12.51
N TYR A 18 13.34 -5.82 -12.62
CA TYR A 18 12.97 -4.98 -11.49
C TYR A 18 12.07 -5.70 -10.48
N GLN A 19 12.50 -5.76 -9.24
CA GLN A 19 11.72 -6.29 -8.12
C GLN A 19 10.89 -5.19 -7.45
N THR A 20 9.60 -5.45 -7.31
CA THR A 20 8.68 -4.72 -6.43
C THR A 20 8.31 -5.61 -5.26
N ARG A 21 8.40 -5.09 -4.04
CA ARG A 21 7.95 -5.77 -2.82
C ARG A 21 6.71 -5.07 -2.28
N TYR A 22 5.83 -5.86 -1.69
CA TYR A 22 4.56 -5.39 -1.18
C TYR A 22 4.36 -5.89 0.25
N ASP A 23 4.17 -4.94 1.16
CA ASP A 23 3.85 -5.22 2.55
C ASP A 23 2.35 -5.16 2.76
N HIS A 24 1.87 -6.08 3.59
CA HIS A 24 0.46 -6.22 3.87
C HIS A 24 0.22 -6.28 5.37
N ASP A 25 -0.87 -5.66 5.83
CA ASP A 25 -1.34 -5.77 7.19
C ASP A 25 -2.03 -7.13 7.45
N ARG A 26 -2.31 -7.44 8.72
CA ARG A 26 -3.02 -8.63 9.19
C ARG A 26 -4.36 -8.86 8.52
N PHE A 27 -5.02 -7.79 8.07
CA PHE A 27 -6.30 -7.82 7.37
C PHE A 27 -6.17 -8.07 5.87
N GLY A 28 -4.92 -8.17 5.39
CA GLY A 28 -4.60 -8.46 4.02
C GLY A 28 -4.47 -7.24 3.12
N GLN A 29 -4.53 -6.04 3.69
CA GLN A 29 -4.49 -4.76 2.97
C GLN A 29 -3.04 -4.31 2.74
N MET A 30 -2.75 -3.74 1.59
CA MET A 30 -1.38 -3.39 1.17
C MET A 30 -0.91 -2.08 1.80
N THR A 31 -0.02 -2.16 2.79
CA THR A 31 0.47 -1.01 3.58
C THR A 31 1.71 -0.34 3.00
N ALA A 32 2.53 -1.06 2.23
CA ALA A 32 3.68 -0.44 1.58
C ALA A 32 4.02 -1.13 0.26
N VAL A 33 4.60 -0.36 -0.66
CA VAL A 33 5.14 -0.84 -1.92
C VAL A 33 6.55 -0.32 -2.04
N HIS A 34 7.52 -1.22 -2.09
CA HIS A 34 8.93 -0.90 -2.27
C HIS A 34 9.36 -1.31 -3.67
N ARG A 35 9.69 -0.34 -4.52
CA ARG A 35 10.29 -0.58 -5.83
C ARG A 35 11.80 -0.39 -5.76
N GLU A 36 12.54 -1.13 -6.58
CA GLU A 36 14.01 -1.03 -6.65
C GLU A 36 14.53 0.36 -7.06
N GLU A 37 13.72 1.20 -7.68
CA GLU A 37 14.07 2.59 -8.00
C GLU A 37 14.14 3.52 -6.76
N GLY A 38 14.13 2.97 -5.54
CA GLY A 38 14.05 3.73 -4.28
C GLY A 38 12.67 4.34 -4.01
N LEU A 39 11.75 4.11 -4.94
CA LEU A 39 10.36 4.55 -4.90
C LEU A 39 9.58 3.68 -3.91
N SER A 40 9.52 4.12 -2.66
CA SER A 40 8.69 3.51 -1.62
C SER A 40 7.40 4.32 -1.43
N GLN A 41 6.25 3.69 -1.67
CA GLN A 41 4.94 4.28 -1.39
C GLN A 41 4.35 3.61 -0.15
N CYS A 42 3.93 4.39 0.84
CA CYS A 42 3.31 3.89 2.06
C CYS A 42 1.82 4.24 2.07
N ARG A 43 1.00 3.36 2.63
CA ARG A 43 -0.45 3.50 2.75
C ARG A 43 -0.87 3.16 4.16
N ALA A 44 -1.68 4.01 4.76
CA ALA A 44 -2.28 3.79 6.06
C ALA A 44 -3.78 3.58 5.90
N TYR A 45 -4.31 2.67 6.70
CA TYR A 45 -5.72 2.33 6.72
C TYR A 45 -6.29 2.51 8.13
N ASP A 46 -7.54 2.93 8.21
CA ASP A 46 -8.29 2.93 9.46
C ASP A 46 -8.72 1.50 9.83
N SER A 47 -9.17 1.31 11.07
CA SER A 47 -9.83 0.12 11.61
C SER A 47 -10.95 -0.45 10.73
N ARG A 48 -11.60 0.39 9.92
CA ARG A 48 -12.63 0.01 8.95
C ARG A 48 -12.08 -0.48 7.60
N GLY A 49 -10.76 -0.43 7.39
CA GLY A 49 -10.10 -0.76 6.12
C GLY A 49 -10.15 0.36 5.08
N GLN A 50 -10.43 1.59 5.50
CA GLN A 50 -10.49 2.76 4.61
C GLN A 50 -9.11 3.43 4.57
N LEU A 51 -8.68 3.87 3.39
CA LEU A 51 -7.34 4.41 3.15
C LEU A 51 -7.23 5.84 3.67
N ILE A 52 -6.65 6.05 4.85
CA ILE A 52 -6.58 7.37 5.50
C ILE A 52 -5.34 8.19 5.15
N ALA A 53 -4.29 7.56 4.64
CA ALA A 53 -3.11 8.27 4.18
C ALA A 53 -2.37 7.51 3.10
N VAL A 54 -1.83 8.24 2.14
CA VAL A 54 -0.89 7.74 1.13
C VAL A 54 0.32 8.65 1.16
N LYS A 55 1.48 8.07 1.43
CA LYS A 55 2.75 8.75 1.28
C LYS A 55 3.39 8.31 -0.02
N ASP A 56 3.49 9.24 -0.95
CA ASP A 56 4.16 9.02 -2.21
C ASP A 56 5.68 9.01 -2.06
N THR A 57 6.36 8.57 -3.10
CA THR A 57 7.80 8.34 -3.14
C THR A 57 8.60 9.63 -3.04
N GLN A 58 7.99 10.76 -3.39
CA GLN A 58 8.54 12.10 -3.21
C GLN A 58 8.36 12.64 -1.77
N GLY A 59 7.84 11.83 -0.85
CA GLY A 59 7.57 12.23 0.53
C GLY A 59 6.29 13.03 0.71
N HIS A 60 5.55 13.28 -0.37
CA HIS A 60 4.23 13.91 -0.32
C HIS A 60 3.23 12.97 0.34
N GLU A 61 2.64 13.42 1.45
CA GLU A 61 1.60 12.70 2.16
C GLU A 61 0.24 13.29 1.82
N THR A 62 -0.60 12.50 1.19
CA THR A 62 -2.01 12.81 0.98
C THR A 62 -2.81 12.09 2.04
N ARG A 63 -3.52 12.86 2.87
CA ARG A 63 -4.45 12.30 3.86
C ARG A 63 -5.85 12.32 3.31
N TYR A 64 -6.61 11.32 3.73
CA TYR A 64 -7.99 11.13 3.38
C TYR A 64 -8.78 11.00 4.68
N GLU A 65 -9.79 11.84 4.85
CA GLU A 65 -10.71 11.76 5.97
C GLU A 65 -12.03 11.17 5.49
N TYR A 66 -12.61 10.27 6.27
CA TYR A 66 -13.90 9.67 5.97
C TYR A 66 -14.92 10.06 7.04
N ASN A 67 -16.15 10.37 6.62
CA ASN A 67 -17.26 10.58 7.53
C ASN A 67 -17.74 9.25 8.14
N ILE A 68 -18.69 9.32 9.08
CA ILE A 68 -19.23 8.13 9.74
C ILE A 68 -19.93 7.15 8.78
N ALA A 69 -20.45 7.66 7.65
CA ALA A 69 -21.09 6.90 6.58
C ALA A 69 -20.08 6.26 5.61
N GLY A 70 -18.80 6.64 5.69
CA GLY A 70 -17.71 6.15 4.87
C GLY A 70 -17.43 6.95 3.60
N ASP A 71 -18.04 8.12 3.43
CA ASP A 71 -17.74 9.03 2.33
C ASP A 71 -16.45 9.80 2.60
N LEU A 72 -15.66 10.02 1.55
CA LEU A 72 -14.46 10.84 1.60
C LEU A 72 -14.85 12.32 1.81
N THR A 73 -14.37 12.92 2.88
CA THR A 73 -14.67 14.31 3.25
C THR A 73 -13.51 15.29 3.02
N ALA A 74 -12.26 14.81 3.00
CA ALA A 74 -11.08 15.62 2.73
C ALA A 74 -9.96 14.73 2.19
#